data_AF-A0A2K9B7H1-F1
#
_entry.id   AF-A0A2K9B7H1-F1
#
_cell.length_a   1.000
_cell.length_b   1.000
_cell.length_c   1.000
_cell.angle_alpha   90.00
_cell.angle_beta   90.00
_cell.angle_gamma   90.00
#
_symmetry.space_group_name_H-M   'P 1'
#
loop_
_entity.id
_entity.type
_entity.pdbx_description
1 polymer ?
#
loop_
_entity_poly.entity_id
_entity_poly.type
_entity_poly.pdbx_seq_one_letter_code
_entity_poly.pdbx_strand_id
1 'polypeptide(L)'
;METLGDTDPKGQLYRSWQLKELLRTLPHQPVGQAEAELKRWIFRASHSRIPEAVELCRKIRRRRDDILGTIGPGYSNARLEAFNNKIKATIRMAYGFRHIDNLIAMIKLRCSGLPTHLPTPTL
;
A
#
# COMPACT_ATOMS: atom_id res chain seq x y z
N MET A 1 -3.60 -33.29 15.51
CA MET A 1 -3.93 -32.60 14.24
C MET A 1 -5.00 -31.57 14.58
N GLU A 2 -4.60 -30.36 14.99
CA GLU A 2 -5.54 -29.27 15.27
C GLU A 2 -6.24 -28.88 13.96
N THR A 3 -7.57 -28.86 13.97
CA THR A 3 -8.35 -28.40 12.82
C THR A 3 -8.52 -26.89 12.90
N LEU A 4 -8.73 -26.21 11.75
CA LEU A 4 -8.91 -24.75 11.68
C LEU A 4 -9.98 -24.19 12.63
N GLY A 5 -10.89 -25.04 13.14
CA GLY A 5 -11.88 -24.71 14.15
C GLY A 5 -11.33 -24.49 15.56
N ASP A 6 -10.20 -25.12 15.92
CA ASP A 6 -9.53 -24.91 17.22
C ASP A 6 -8.76 -23.57 17.24
N THR A 7 -8.22 -23.15 16.10
CA THR A 7 -7.39 -21.93 15.99
C THR A 7 -8.22 -20.64 15.87
N ASP A 8 -9.45 -20.70 15.33
CA ASP A 8 -10.31 -19.53 15.15
C ASP A 8 -11.78 -19.81 15.54
N PRO A 9 -12.07 -20.01 16.83
CA PRO A 9 -13.41 -20.36 17.33
C PRO A 9 -14.48 -19.29 17.06
N LYS A 10 -14.09 -18.08 16.67
CA LYS A 10 -14.99 -16.96 16.34
C LYS A 10 -15.11 -16.69 14.83
N GLY A 11 -14.37 -17.42 13.99
CA GLY A 11 -14.31 -17.18 12.55
C GLY A 11 -13.72 -15.81 12.15
N GLN A 12 -12.99 -15.15 13.05
CA GLN A 12 -12.44 -13.81 12.85
C GLN A 12 -11.27 -13.81 11.86
N LEU A 13 -10.43 -14.85 11.88
CA LEU A 13 -9.32 -15.02 10.95
C LEU A 13 -9.85 -15.19 9.53
N TYR A 14 -10.85 -16.06 9.35
CA TYR A 14 -11.46 -16.28 8.03
C TYR A 14 -12.13 -15.00 7.50
N ARG A 15 -12.89 -14.28 8.35
CA ARG A 15 -13.51 -13.00 7.97
C ARG A 15 -12.47 -11.92 7.63
N SER A 16 -11.39 -11.84 8.39
CA SER A 16 -10.28 -10.91 8.12
C SER A 16 -9.63 -11.22 6.77
N TRP A 17 -9.41 -12.50 6.48
CA TRP A 17 -8.90 -12.96 5.19
C TRP A 17 -9.85 -12.60 4.04
N GLN A 18 -11.15 -12.83 4.19
CA GLN A 18 -12.14 -12.43 3.17
C GLN A 18 -12.13 -10.92 2.91
N LEU A 19 -12.07 -10.09 3.97
CA LEU A 19 -11.98 -8.63 3.83
C LEU A 19 -10.72 -8.19 3.11
N LYS A 20 -9.58 -8.84 3.38
CA LYS A 20 -8.31 -8.59 2.70
C LYS A 20 -8.38 -8.96 1.21
N GLU A 21 -8.88 -10.14 0.87
CA GLU A 21 -8.92 -10.60 -0.53
C GLU A 21 -9.88 -9.75 -1.39
N LEU A 22 -10.99 -9.28 -0.83
CA LEU A 22 -11.89 -8.34 -1.51
C LEU A 22 -11.23 -6.99 -1.83
N LEU A 23 -10.36 -6.48 -0.96
CA LEU A 23 -9.57 -5.28 -1.28
C LEU A 23 -8.51 -5.54 -2.33
N ARG A 24 -7.96 -6.76 -2.40
CA ARG A 24 -6.93 -7.12 -3.39
C ARG A 24 -7.48 -7.08 -4.81
N THR A 25 -8.74 -7.43 -5.01
CA THR A 25 -9.38 -7.44 -6.34
C THR A 25 -9.86 -6.08 -6.78
N LEU A 26 -10.14 -5.17 -5.84
CA LEU A 26 -10.74 -3.86 -6.11
C LEU A 26 -10.02 -3.03 -7.19
N PRO A 27 -8.66 -2.92 -7.22
CA PRO A 27 -7.97 -2.11 -8.22
C PRO A 27 -8.04 -2.65 -9.65
N HIS A 28 -8.44 -3.91 -9.81
CA HIS A 28 -8.53 -4.58 -11.11
C HIS A 28 -9.94 -4.54 -11.71
N GLN A 29 -10.91 -3.96 -11.00
CA GLN A 29 -12.29 -3.88 -11.46
C GLN A 29 -12.52 -2.65 -12.35
N PRO A 30 -13.48 -2.71 -13.30
CA PRO A 30 -13.98 -1.53 -13.97
C PRO A 30 -14.50 -0.50 -12.96
N VAL A 31 -14.33 0.80 -13.24
CA VAL A 31 -14.64 1.90 -12.28
C VAL A 31 -16.06 1.81 -11.70
N GLY A 32 -17.07 1.55 -12.55
CA GLY A 32 -18.46 1.42 -12.09
C GLY A 32 -18.70 0.23 -11.16
N GLN A 33 -17.95 -0.86 -11.35
CA GLN A 33 -18.00 -2.03 -10.47
C GLN A 33 -17.20 -1.80 -9.18
N ALA A 34 -16.04 -1.13 -9.28
CA ALA A 34 -15.19 -0.80 -8.14
C ALA A 34 -15.93 0.06 -7.11
N GLU A 35 -16.76 1.02 -7.53
CA GLU A 35 -17.55 1.83 -6.60
C GLU A 35 -18.56 0.98 -5.80
N ALA A 36 -19.28 0.09 -6.49
CA ALA A 36 -20.25 -0.81 -5.85
C ALA A 36 -19.56 -1.80 -4.91
N GLU A 37 -18.42 -2.37 -5.33
CA GLU A 37 -17.62 -3.29 -4.51
C GLU A 37 -17.03 -2.59 -3.28
N LEU A 38 -16.51 -1.38 -3.43
CA LEU A 38 -15.98 -0.59 -2.31
C LEU A 38 -17.08 -0.27 -1.29
N LYS A 39 -18.29 0.06 -1.76
CA LYS A 39 -19.45 0.30 -0.88
C LYS A 39 -19.83 -0.97 -0.11
N ARG A 40 -19.87 -2.13 -0.79
CA ARG A 40 -20.14 -3.43 -0.16
C ARG A 40 -19.04 -3.79 0.85
N TRP A 41 -17.79 -3.52 0.52
CA TRP A 41 -16.65 -3.77 1.40
C TRP A 41 -16.73 -2.91 2.67
N ILE A 42 -16.99 -1.60 2.54
CA ILE A 42 -17.17 -0.68 3.66
C ILE A 42 -18.25 -1.19 4.62
N PHE A 43 -19.38 -1.64 4.08
CA PHE A 43 -20.49 -2.20 4.87
C PHE A 43 -20.06 -3.47 5.63
N ARG A 44 -19.37 -4.41 4.98
CA ARG A 44 -18.88 -5.63 5.64
C ARG A 44 -17.83 -5.33 6.70
N ALA A 45 -16.89 -4.44 6.40
CA ALA A 45 -15.81 -4.07 7.30
C ALA A 45 -16.33 -3.36 8.56
N SER A 46 -17.31 -2.46 8.43
CA SER A 46 -17.89 -1.77 9.59
C SER A 46 -18.65 -2.69 10.54
N HIS A 47 -19.22 -3.79 10.03
CA HIS A 47 -19.99 -4.77 10.83
C HIS A 47 -19.17 -6.02 11.21
N SER A 48 -17.87 -6.03 10.90
CA SER A 48 -17.00 -7.20 11.10
C SER A 48 -16.68 -7.51 12.57
N ARG A 49 -16.87 -6.53 13.47
CA ARG A 49 -16.42 -6.55 14.87
C ARG A 49 -14.91 -6.81 15.03
N ILE A 50 -14.12 -6.53 14.00
CA ILE A 50 -12.66 -6.60 13.99
C ILE A 50 -12.13 -5.15 14.02
N PRO A 51 -11.56 -4.68 15.15
CA PRO A 51 -11.17 -3.27 15.33
C PRO A 51 -10.26 -2.75 14.21
N GLU A 52 -9.31 -3.55 13.76
CA GLU A 52 -8.33 -3.22 12.71
C GLU A 52 -9.03 -3.00 11.36
N ALA A 53 -10.02 -3.83 11.04
CA ALA A 53 -10.81 -3.70 9.82
C ALA A 53 -11.72 -2.46 9.87
N VAL A 54 -12.27 -2.14 11.04
CA VAL A 54 -13.07 -0.93 11.25
C VAL A 54 -12.21 0.32 11.11
N GLU A 55 -11.00 0.33 11.66
CA GLU A 55 -10.04 1.41 11.49
C GLU A 55 -9.63 1.59 10.01
N LEU A 56 -9.34 0.50 9.31
CA LEU A 56 -9.07 0.53 7.88
C LEU A 56 -10.27 1.08 7.09
N CYS A 57 -11.49 0.67 7.45
CA CYS A 57 -12.72 1.19 6.87
C CYS A 57 -12.85 2.71 7.06
N ARG A 58 -12.54 3.25 8.24
CA ARG A 58 -12.52 4.69 8.50
C ARG A 58 -11.51 5.41 7.60
N LYS A 59 -10.31 4.86 7.43
CA LYS A 59 -9.27 5.44 6.54
C LYS A 59 -9.72 5.44 5.08
N ILE A 60 -10.26 4.33 4.60
CA ILE A 60 -10.75 4.18 3.23
C ILE A 60 -11.92 5.12 2.94
N ARG A 61 -12.87 5.25 3.87
CA ARG A 61 -14.00 6.19 3.71
C ARG A 61 -13.54 7.64 3.54
N ARG A 62 -12.51 8.07 4.27
CA ARG A 62 -11.95 9.43 4.16
C ARG A 62 -11.29 9.72 2.81
N ARG A 63 -10.83 8.69 2.09
CA ARG A 63 -10.12 8.80 0.81
C ARG A 63 -10.84 8.07 -0.33
N ARG A 64 -12.16 7.87 -0.20
CA ARG A 64 -12.95 7.07 -1.14
C ARG A 64 -12.80 7.58 -2.57
N ASP A 65 -12.96 8.89 -2.75
CA ASP A 65 -12.97 9.49 -4.08
C ASP A 65 -11.57 9.47 -4.70
N ASP A 66 -10.52 9.71 -3.89
CA ASP A 66 -9.13 9.51 -4.32
C ASP A 66 -8.88 8.08 -4.80
N ILE A 67 -9.32 7.08 -4.02
CA ILE A 67 -9.14 5.65 -4.34
C ILE A 67 -9.83 5.33 -5.67
N LEU A 68 -11.08 5.73 -5.86
CA LEU A 68 -11.81 5.49 -7.11
C LEU A 68 -11.15 6.22 -8.28
N GLY A 69 -10.63 7.44 -8.06
CA GLY A 69 -9.88 8.20 -9.05
C GLY A 69 -8.59 7.51 -9.51
N THR A 70 -7.95 6.71 -8.64
CA THR A 70 -6.75 5.94 -9.01
C THR A 70 -7.04 4.65 -9.78
N ILE A 71 -8.25 4.10 -9.69
CA ILE A 71 -8.61 2.84 -10.38
C ILE A 71 -8.86 3.08 -11.87
N GLY A 72 -9.48 4.20 -12.25
CA GLY A 72 -9.80 4.51 -13.65
C GLY A 72 -8.61 4.50 -14.62
N PRO A 73 -7.47 5.10 -14.28
CA PRO A 73 -6.29 5.10 -15.15
C PRO A 73 -5.57 3.76 -15.28
N GLY A 74 -5.88 2.76 -14.42
CA GLY A 74 -5.22 1.45 -14.45
C GLY A 74 -3.71 1.51 -14.22
N TYR A 75 -3.20 2.52 -13.50
CA TYR A 75 -1.76 2.65 -13.27
C TYR A 75 -1.20 1.42 -12.55
N SER A 76 -0.17 0.81 -13.14
CA SER A 76 0.50 -0.32 -12.50
C SER A 76 1.27 0.14 -11.27
N ASN A 77 1.20 -0.64 -10.20
CA ASN A 77 1.97 -0.39 -8.98
C ASN A 77 3.50 -0.51 -9.21
N ALA A 78 3.91 -1.06 -10.37
CA ALA A 78 5.31 -1.32 -10.72
C ALA A 78 6.20 -0.08 -10.59
N ARG A 79 5.72 1.12 -10.97
CA ARG A 79 6.50 2.35 -10.83
C ARG A 79 6.71 2.72 -9.36
N LEU A 80 5.67 2.63 -8.54
CA LEU A 80 5.75 2.89 -7.10
C LEU A 80 6.63 1.84 -6.39
N GLU A 81 6.54 0.58 -6.79
CA GLU A 81 7.40 -0.50 -6.29
C GLU A 81 8.87 -0.28 -6.66
N ALA A 82 9.15 0.13 -7.90
CA ALA A 82 10.50 0.46 -8.32
C ALA A 82 11.10 1.60 -7.48
N PHE A 83 10.31 2.65 -7.19
CA PHE A 83 10.73 3.72 -6.27
C PHE A 83 10.98 3.19 -4.85
N ASN A 84 10.06 2.41 -4.29
CA ASN A 84 10.21 1.82 -2.96
C ASN A 84 11.47 0.95 -2.85
N ASN A 85 11.76 0.16 -3.88
CA ASN A 85 12.96 -0.67 -3.93
C ASN A 85 14.24 0.18 -3.99
N LYS A 86 14.26 1.26 -4.79
CA LYS A 86 15.37 2.22 -4.81
C LYS A 86 15.60 2.89 -3.46
N ILE A 87 14.53 3.28 -2.77
CA ILE A 87 14.61 3.89 -1.42
C ILE A 87 15.20 2.88 -0.44
N LYS A 88 14.67 1.65 -0.39
CA LYS A 88 15.18 0.58 0.48
C LYS A 88 16.65 0.27 0.21
N ALA A 89 17.06 0.17 -1.06
CA ALA A 89 18.45 -0.04 -1.44
C ALA A 89 19.34 1.12 -0.99
N THR A 90 18.87 2.37 -1.12
CA THR A 90 19.60 3.57 -0.67
C THR A 90 19.83 3.54 0.83
N ILE A 91 18.79 3.21 1.62
CA ILE A 91 18.89 3.11 3.08
C ILE A 91 19.86 1.98 3.47
N ARG A 92 19.78 0.83 2.81
CA ARG A 92 20.65 -0.32 3.09
C ARG A 92 22.12 -0.04 2.77
N MET A 93 22.42 0.61 1.65
CA MET A 93 23.78 0.99 1.29
C MET A 93 24.38 2.05 2.21
N ALA A 94 23.55 2.93 2.77
CA ALA A 94 24.00 3.97 3.69
C ALA A 94 24.19 3.47 5.13
N TYR A 95 23.77 2.24 5.45
CA TYR A 95 23.69 1.71 6.82
C TYR A 95 22.83 2.58 7.76
N GLY A 96 21.83 3.25 7.21
CA GLY A 96 20.99 4.22 7.91
C GLY A 96 21.49 5.67 7.77
N PHE A 97 20.61 6.62 8.08
CA PHE A 97 20.94 8.04 8.07
C PHE A 97 20.74 8.60 9.47
N ARG A 98 21.71 9.39 9.95
CA ARG A 98 21.60 10.09 11.24
C ARG A 98 20.53 11.18 11.22
N HIS A 99 20.32 11.81 10.04
CA HIS A 99 19.37 12.90 9.84
C HIS A 99 18.43 12.58 8.68
N ILE A 100 17.13 12.83 8.86
CA ILE A 100 16.11 12.55 7.84
C ILE A 100 16.27 13.40 6.59
N ASP A 101 16.79 14.62 6.72
CA ASP A 101 17.02 15.52 5.58
C ASP A 101 18.04 14.93 4.60
N ASN A 102 19.06 14.25 5.12
CA ASN A 102 20.06 13.55 4.29
C ASN A 102 19.44 12.37 3.53
N LEU A 103 18.52 11.64 4.17
CA LEU A 103 17.75 10.59 3.49
C LEU A 103 16.89 11.19 2.37
N ILE A 104 16.15 12.27 2.65
CA ILE A 104 15.29 12.93 1.66
C ILE A 104 16.13 13.45 0.48
N ALA A 105 17.27 14.10 0.75
CA ALA A 105 18.19 14.58 -0.28
C ALA A 105 18.70 13.44 -1.17
N MET A 106 19.12 12.31 -0.56
CA MET A 106 19.58 11.13 -1.30
C MET A 106 18.46 10.46 -2.11
N ILE A 107 17.24 10.41 -1.59
CA ILE A 107 16.07 9.90 -2.34
C ILE A 107 15.81 10.81 -3.54
N LYS A 108 15.76 12.14 -3.36
CA LYS A 108 15.58 13.10 -4.45
C LYS A 108 16.68 12.92 -5.51
N LEU A 109 17.94 12.78 -5.09
CA LEU A 109 19.06 12.57 -6.02
C LEU A 109 18.89 11.28 -6.84
N ARG A 110 18.66 10.13 -6.20
CA ARG A 110 18.58 8.83 -6.89
C ARG A 110 17.27 8.60 -7.66
N CYS A 111 16.18 9.24 -7.24
CA CYS A 111 14.85 9.03 -7.80
C CYS A 111 14.45 10.11 -8.83
N SER A 112 15.12 11.26 -8.87
CA SER A 112 14.80 12.34 -9.82
C SER A 112 15.17 12.03 -11.28
N GLY A 113 16.08 11.07 -11.51
CA GLY A 113 16.56 10.76 -12.86
C GLY A 113 17.38 11.88 -13.50
N LEU A 114 17.81 12.87 -12.71
CA LEU A 114 18.68 13.95 -13.19
C LEU A 114 20.06 13.39 -13.57
N PRO A 115 20.65 13.82 -14.69
CA PRO A 115 22.03 13.47 -15.02
C PRO A 115 22.95 14.10 -13.98
N THR A 116 23.41 13.29 -13.03
CA THR A 116 24.41 13.72 -12.06
C THR A 116 25.78 13.61 -12.70
N HIS A 117 26.28 14.72 -13.25
CA HIS A 117 27.70 14.83 -13.56
C HIS A 117 28.45 14.92 -12.24
N LEU A 118 29.11 13.83 -11.85
CA LEU A 118 30.07 13.88 -10.75
C LEU A 118 31.27 14.69 -11.22
N PRO A 119 31.78 15.64 -10.41
CA PRO A 119 32.99 16.36 -10.76
C PRO A 119 34.13 15.35 -10.91
N THR A 120 34.82 15.40 -12.05
CA THR A 120 36.02 14.60 -12.30
C THR A 120 37.09 15.02 -11.30
N PRO A 121 37.69 14.10 -10.52
CA PRO A 121 38.80 14.47 -9.66
C PRO A 121 39.95 14.94 -10.55
N THR A 122 40.33 16.21 -10.40
CA THR A 122 41.59 16.73 -10.91
C THR A 122 42.69 16.12 -10.05
N LEU A 123 43.42 15.15 -10.62
CA LEU A 123 44.71 14.67 -10.10
C LEU A 123 45.78 15.75 -10.24
#